data_AF-A0A2R5F819-F1
#
_entry.id   AF-A0A2R5F819-F1
#
_cell.length_a   1.000
_cell.length_b   1.000
_cell.length_c   1.000
_cell.angle_alpha   90.00
_cell.angle_beta   90.00
_cell.angle_gamma   90.00
#
_symmetry.space_group_name_H-M   'P 1'
#
loop_
_entity.id
_entity.type
_entity.pdbx_description
1 polymer ?
#
loop_
_entity_poly.entity_id
_entity_poly.type
_entity_poly.pdbx_seq_one_letter_code
_entity_poly.pdbx_strand_id
1 'polypeptide(L)'
;MKHLLAALLLASLSGTVLADDAAKPVGLGQDSAKEPPMLKNLKLTDPLVQQKYLNEPDMLRFLRATYSEACARGTLTKAVTMVKLDRQGKYTQVQKDAAKNLSDSQRIWKMSSYEMEALFGPGYLKSANYCDCMMKEVADTDLVNPKKGLEVIEKLPSSTQKTCERLAQEKTERQVANQKKD
;
A
#
# COMPACT_ATOMS: atom_id res chain seq x y z
N MET A 1 45.85 -69.71 -23.40
CA MET A 1 46.81 -69.78 -22.28
C MET A 1 47.24 -68.39 -21.88
N LYS A 2 46.74 -67.91 -20.72
CA LYS A 2 47.42 -67.10 -19.69
C LYS A 2 46.34 -66.55 -18.75
N HIS A 3 46.34 -67.10 -17.54
CA HIS A 3 45.59 -66.62 -16.39
C HIS A 3 46.12 -65.25 -15.95
N LEU A 4 45.27 -64.41 -15.34
CA LEU A 4 45.60 -63.82 -14.05
C LEU A 4 44.32 -63.47 -13.28
N LEU A 5 44.24 -64.00 -12.07
CA LEU A 5 43.22 -63.80 -11.04
C LEU A 5 43.52 -62.54 -10.20
N ALA A 6 42.49 -62.11 -9.46
CA ALA A 6 42.51 -61.25 -8.26
C ALA A 6 42.77 -59.74 -8.51
N ALA A 7 42.12 -58.79 -7.83
CA ALA A 7 41.63 -58.84 -6.46
C ALA A 7 40.35 -58.00 -6.24
N LEU A 8 39.42 -58.57 -5.47
CA LEU A 8 38.36 -57.87 -4.74
C LEU A 8 39.01 -57.15 -3.54
N LEU A 9 38.80 -55.85 -3.40
CA LEU A 9 38.95 -55.14 -2.12
C LEU A 9 37.82 -54.12 -2.00
N LEU A 10 36.77 -54.55 -1.29
CA LEU A 10 35.84 -53.63 -0.65
C LEU A 10 36.56 -52.94 0.51
N ALA A 11 36.52 -51.60 0.51
CA ALA A 11 36.52 -50.75 1.69
C ALA A 11 35.66 -49.52 1.32
N SER A 12 34.36 -49.55 1.58
CA SER A 12 33.72 -49.08 2.82
C SER A 12 33.76 -47.56 3.00
N LEU A 13 32.58 -46.97 2.80
CA LEU A 13 31.93 -45.97 3.67
C LEU A 13 32.47 -44.53 3.72
N SER A 14 31.50 -43.63 3.57
CA SER A 14 31.46 -42.29 4.15
C SER A 14 32.20 -41.17 3.41
N GLY A 15 31.83 -40.95 2.15
CA GLY A 15 31.75 -39.59 1.64
C GLY A 15 30.55 -38.88 2.26
N THR A 16 30.60 -38.60 3.56
CA THR A 16 29.66 -37.67 4.19
C THR A 16 29.75 -36.35 3.45
N VAL A 17 28.64 -36.00 2.81
CA VAL A 17 28.29 -34.64 2.43
C VAL A 17 28.46 -33.78 3.68
N LEU A 18 29.61 -33.13 3.82
CA LEU A 18 29.70 -31.94 4.66
C LEU A 18 29.02 -30.82 3.87
N ALA A 19 27.69 -30.75 4.03
CA ALA A 19 27.07 -29.48 4.35
C ALA A 19 27.84 -28.91 5.57
N ASP A 20 28.09 -27.62 5.71
CA ASP A 20 27.09 -26.58 5.78
C ASP A 20 27.90 -25.29 5.94
N ASP A 21 27.72 -24.33 5.03
CA ASP A 21 27.97 -22.88 5.21
C ASP A 21 27.87 -22.13 3.87
N ALA A 22 27.18 -22.70 2.88
CA ALA A 22 26.48 -21.87 1.91
C ALA A 22 25.47 -21.04 2.71
N ALA A 23 25.77 -19.76 2.89
CA ALA A 23 24.98 -18.79 3.66
C ALA A 23 23.49 -19.09 3.51
N LYS A 24 22.90 -19.75 4.51
CA LYS A 24 21.46 -20.02 4.55
C LYS A 24 20.78 -18.66 4.41
N PRO A 25 19.73 -18.52 3.56
CA PRO A 25 19.06 -17.25 3.37
C PRO A 25 18.68 -16.66 4.73
N VAL A 26 19.35 -15.59 5.13
CA VAL A 26 19.03 -14.87 6.37
C VAL A 26 17.78 -14.04 6.09
N GLY A 27 16.80 -14.09 7.00
CA GLY A 27 15.63 -13.23 6.94
C GLY A 27 16.04 -11.76 7.10
N LEU A 28 15.15 -10.85 6.67
CA LEU A 28 15.41 -9.40 6.79
C LEU A 28 15.66 -9.03 8.26
N GLY A 29 16.84 -8.45 8.52
CA GLY A 29 17.27 -8.04 9.87
C GLY A 29 17.86 -9.17 10.72
N GLN A 30 18.47 -10.19 10.10
CA GLN A 30 19.14 -11.28 10.79
C GLN A 30 20.59 -11.43 10.33
N ASP A 31 21.50 -11.68 11.27
CA ASP A 31 22.92 -11.94 10.99
C ASP A 31 23.18 -13.45 10.79
N SER A 32 22.22 -14.31 11.17
CA SER A 32 22.27 -15.74 10.86
C SER A 32 20.88 -16.38 10.70
N ALA A 33 20.82 -17.50 9.97
CA ALA A 33 19.57 -18.26 9.75
C ALA A 33 19.02 -18.95 11.01
N LYS A 34 19.74 -18.90 12.13
CA LYS A 34 19.32 -19.45 13.42
C LYS A 34 18.74 -18.38 14.35
N GLU A 35 18.90 -17.10 14.03
CA GLU A 35 18.28 -16.03 14.80
C GLU A 35 16.76 -16.03 14.58
N PRO A 36 15.95 -15.60 15.56
CA PRO A 36 14.54 -15.31 15.33
C PRO A 36 14.39 -14.06 14.44
N PRO A 37 13.38 -13.99 13.53
CA PRO A 37 13.20 -12.83 12.67
C PRO A 37 13.01 -11.56 13.50
N MET A 38 13.98 -10.65 13.47
CA MET A 38 13.88 -9.36 14.15
C MET A 38 13.07 -8.37 13.29
N LEU A 39 11.82 -8.72 12.99
CA LEU A 39 10.90 -7.91 12.17
C LEU A 39 10.41 -6.63 12.86
N LYS A 40 10.83 -6.37 14.10
CA LYS A 40 10.19 -5.35 14.96
C LYS A 40 10.43 -3.90 14.53
N ASN A 41 11.35 -3.63 13.60
CA ASN A 41 11.69 -2.25 13.19
C ASN A 41 11.98 -2.06 11.70
N LEU A 42 11.55 -2.98 10.82
CA LEU A 42 11.76 -2.82 9.37
C LEU A 42 10.90 -1.66 8.87
N LYS A 43 11.55 -0.58 8.46
CA LYS A 43 10.89 0.59 7.88
C LYS A 43 10.82 0.42 6.38
N LEU A 44 9.76 0.93 5.77
CA LEU A 44 9.66 0.99 4.32
C LEU A 44 10.81 1.81 3.69
N THR A 45 11.49 2.66 4.46
CA THR A 45 12.68 3.40 4.00
C THR A 45 13.93 2.53 3.84
N ASP A 46 13.93 1.30 4.36
CA ASP A 46 15.10 0.43 4.33
C ASP A 46 15.26 -0.20 2.93
N PRO A 47 16.45 -0.12 2.29
CA PRO A 47 16.62 -0.56 0.89
C PRO A 47 16.22 -2.01 0.61
N LEU A 48 16.51 -2.93 1.54
CA LEU A 48 16.15 -4.34 1.40
C LEU A 48 14.63 -4.56 1.52
N VAL A 49 13.95 -3.76 2.35
CA VAL A 49 12.48 -3.78 2.45
C VAL A 49 11.88 -3.25 1.15
N GLN A 50 12.39 -2.15 0.62
CA GLN A 50 11.95 -1.60 -0.68
C GLN A 50 12.10 -2.61 -1.80
N GLN A 51 13.25 -3.27 -1.89
CA GLN A 51 13.49 -4.31 -2.88
C GLN A 51 12.50 -5.48 -2.72
N LYS A 52 12.17 -5.86 -1.49
CA LYS A 52 11.15 -6.90 -1.23
C LYS A 52 9.77 -6.46 -1.73
N TYR A 53 9.35 -5.23 -1.47
CA TYR A 53 8.09 -4.71 -2.03
C TYR A 53 8.13 -4.73 -3.57
N LEU A 54 9.22 -4.25 -4.19
CA LEU A 54 9.36 -4.21 -5.65
C LEU A 54 9.31 -5.60 -6.32
N ASN A 55 9.77 -6.63 -5.62
CA ASN A 55 9.79 -8.00 -6.12
C ASN A 55 8.48 -8.76 -5.85
N GLU A 56 7.56 -8.21 -5.05
CA GLU A 56 6.33 -8.89 -4.59
C GLU A 56 5.08 -8.07 -5.00
N PRO A 57 4.41 -8.43 -6.12
CA PRO A 57 3.28 -7.65 -6.65
C PRO A 57 2.13 -7.45 -5.66
N ASP A 58 1.84 -8.44 -4.83
CA ASP A 58 0.80 -8.32 -3.81
C ASP A 58 1.18 -7.28 -2.74
N MET A 59 2.44 -7.24 -2.31
CA MET A 59 2.91 -6.24 -1.34
C MET A 59 2.83 -4.82 -1.91
N LEU A 60 3.19 -4.63 -3.19
CA LEU A 60 2.98 -3.35 -3.88
C LEU A 60 1.50 -2.98 -3.98
N ARG A 61 0.62 -3.94 -4.29
CA ARG A 61 -0.82 -3.71 -4.32
C ARG A 61 -1.35 -3.24 -2.96
N PHE A 62 -0.96 -3.90 -1.87
CA PHE A 62 -1.34 -3.51 -0.51
C PHE A 62 -0.79 -2.14 -0.13
N LEU A 63 0.46 -1.84 -0.50
CA LEU A 63 1.07 -0.54 -0.27
C LEU A 63 0.32 0.57 -0.99
N ARG A 64 0.03 0.38 -2.28
CA ARG A 64 -0.72 1.33 -3.09
C ARG A 64 -2.11 1.56 -2.54
N ALA A 65 -2.83 0.50 -2.18
CA ALA A 65 -4.15 0.60 -1.55
C ALA A 65 -4.10 1.40 -0.24
N THR A 66 -3.07 1.19 0.58
CA THR A 66 -2.86 1.93 1.84
C THR A 66 -2.66 3.43 1.58
N TYR A 67 -1.86 3.80 0.58
CA TYR A 67 -1.68 5.20 0.21
C TYR A 67 -2.94 5.83 -0.39
N SER A 68 -3.65 5.11 -1.26
CA SER A 68 -4.94 5.56 -1.80
C SER A 68 -5.95 5.83 -0.70
N GLU A 69 -6.02 4.95 0.30
CA GLU A 69 -6.91 5.10 1.46
C GLU A 69 -6.54 6.32 2.32
N ALA A 70 -5.25 6.49 2.61
CA ALA A 70 -4.78 7.66 3.35
C ALA A 70 -5.06 8.98 2.60
N CYS A 71 -4.88 8.99 1.28
CA CYS A 71 -5.22 10.11 0.41
C CYS A 71 -6.73 10.42 0.44
N ALA A 72 -7.58 9.40 0.37
CA ALA A 72 -9.04 9.58 0.38
C ALA A 72 -9.52 10.21 1.69
N ARG A 73 -9.00 9.72 2.82
CA ARG A 73 -9.25 10.28 4.16
C ARG A 73 -8.74 11.71 4.30
N GLY A 74 -7.56 11.99 3.77
CA GLY A 74 -7.00 13.35 3.74
C GLY A 74 -7.88 14.31 2.95
N THR A 75 -8.37 13.89 1.79
CA THR A 75 -9.28 14.68 0.93
C THR A 75 -10.59 14.97 1.66
N LEU A 76 -11.18 13.96 2.28
CA LEU A 76 -12.39 14.11 3.06
C LEU A 76 -12.20 15.05 4.27
N THR A 77 -11.08 14.90 4.99
CA THR A 77 -10.73 15.79 6.12
C THR A 77 -10.62 17.24 5.67
N LYS A 78 -9.96 17.50 4.53
CA LYS A 78 -9.87 18.85 3.94
C LYS A 78 -11.25 19.40 3.59
N ALA A 79 -12.10 18.60 2.94
CA ALA A 79 -13.47 19.01 2.61
C ALA A 79 -14.29 19.36 3.86
N VAL A 80 -14.25 18.53 4.89
CA VAL A 80 -14.92 18.78 6.18
C VAL A 80 -14.40 20.07 6.82
N THR A 81 -13.09 20.30 6.80
CA THR A 81 -12.46 21.51 7.34
C THR A 81 -12.91 22.77 6.60
N MET A 82 -13.02 22.71 5.26
CA MET A 82 -13.50 23.82 4.44
C MET A 82 -14.95 24.19 4.77
N VAL A 83 -15.83 23.20 4.96
CA VAL A 83 -17.23 23.43 5.35
C VAL A 83 -17.32 24.06 6.75
N LYS A 84 -16.53 23.55 7.72
CA LYS A 84 -16.49 24.09 9.09
C LYS A 84 -16.02 25.54 9.13
N LEU A 85 -15.04 25.90 8.30
CA LEU A 85 -14.44 27.24 8.27
C LEU A 85 -15.09 28.16 7.23
N ASP A 86 -16.32 27.88 6.79
CA ASP A 86 -17.00 28.61 5.73
C ASP A 86 -17.21 30.11 6.02
N ARG A 87 -16.15 30.90 5.79
CA ARG A 87 -16.14 32.36 5.95
C ARG A 87 -17.04 33.06 4.93
N GLN A 88 -17.36 32.40 3.83
CA GLN A 88 -18.10 32.97 2.69
C GLN A 88 -19.60 32.67 2.75
N GLY A 89 -20.07 31.91 3.75
CA GLY A 89 -21.49 31.57 3.88
C GLY A 89 -22.02 30.66 2.77
N LYS A 90 -21.15 29.90 2.11
CA LYS A 90 -21.49 29.02 0.98
C LYS A 90 -22.29 27.78 1.37
N TYR A 91 -22.16 27.31 2.61
CA TYR A 91 -22.76 26.05 3.06
C TYR A 91 -23.92 26.30 4.04
N THR A 92 -24.89 25.37 4.10
CA THR A 92 -26.04 25.47 5.00
C THR A 92 -25.63 25.20 6.46
N GLN A 93 -26.43 25.66 7.43
CA GLN A 93 -26.15 25.42 8.85
C GLN A 93 -26.08 23.92 9.18
N VAL A 94 -26.97 23.12 8.60
CA VAL A 94 -26.98 21.65 8.76
C VAL A 94 -25.66 21.03 8.28
N GLN A 95 -25.13 21.49 7.15
CA GLN A 95 -23.84 21.01 6.64
C GLN A 95 -22.68 21.42 7.56
N LYS A 96 -22.72 22.64 8.11
CA LYS A 96 -21.72 23.14 9.05
C LYS A 96 -21.72 22.34 10.36
N ASP A 97 -22.89 22.05 10.91
CA ASP A 97 -23.04 21.29 12.15
C ASP A 97 -22.58 19.84 11.96
N ALA A 98 -22.95 19.21 10.85
CA ALA A 98 -22.47 17.89 10.48
C ALA A 98 -20.94 17.87 10.35
N ALA A 99 -20.35 18.83 9.62
CA ALA A 99 -18.91 18.95 9.47
C ALA A 99 -18.19 19.21 10.81
N LYS A 100 -18.79 20.02 11.68
CA LYS A 100 -18.27 20.29 13.04
C LYS A 100 -18.23 19.01 13.87
N ASN A 101 -19.33 18.27 13.94
CA ASN A 101 -19.40 17.02 14.71
C ASN A 101 -18.38 15.97 14.20
N LEU A 102 -18.20 15.89 12.88
CA LEU A 102 -17.23 14.98 12.26
C LEU A 102 -15.78 15.41 12.50
N SER A 103 -15.48 16.71 12.39
CA SER A 103 -14.15 17.26 12.64
C SER A 103 -13.75 17.12 14.11
N ASP A 104 -14.65 17.49 15.03
CA ASP A 104 -14.37 17.52 16.46
C ASP A 104 -14.22 16.09 17.03
N SER A 105 -14.86 15.10 16.40
CA SER A 105 -14.73 13.70 16.80
C SER A 105 -13.45 13.00 16.28
N GLN A 106 -12.68 13.63 15.38
CA GLN A 106 -11.47 13.07 14.73
C GLN A 106 -11.67 11.65 14.14
N ARG A 107 -12.92 11.24 13.85
CA ARG A 107 -13.26 9.85 13.52
C ARG A 107 -12.79 9.42 12.14
N ILE A 108 -12.49 10.36 11.25
CA ILE A 108 -12.09 10.10 9.87
C ILE A 108 -10.83 9.19 9.79
N TRP A 109 -9.97 9.15 10.80
CA TRP A 109 -8.81 8.24 10.80
C TRP A 109 -9.06 6.89 11.47
N LYS A 110 -10.18 6.75 12.20
CA LYS A 110 -10.52 5.56 12.99
C LYS A 110 -11.62 4.69 12.36
N MET A 111 -12.38 5.22 11.40
CA MET A 111 -13.47 4.50 10.75
C MET A 111 -12.94 3.57 9.65
N SER A 112 -13.51 2.39 9.47
CA SER A 112 -13.26 1.51 8.33
C SER A 112 -13.82 2.10 7.01
N SER A 113 -13.37 1.58 5.87
CA SER A 113 -13.88 2.00 4.55
C SER A 113 -15.38 1.80 4.38
N TYR A 114 -15.95 0.75 5.00
CA TYR A 114 -17.40 0.52 5.02
C TYR A 114 -18.14 1.62 5.80
N GLU A 115 -17.66 1.96 7.01
CA GLU A 115 -18.29 3.02 7.79
C GLU A 115 -18.15 4.39 7.11
N MET A 116 -17.05 4.60 6.37
CA MET A 116 -16.86 5.79 5.55
C MET A 116 -17.85 5.85 4.39
N GLU A 117 -18.01 4.75 3.65
CA GLU A 117 -19.01 4.67 2.58
C GLU A 117 -20.42 4.89 3.13
N ALA A 118 -20.76 4.32 4.29
CA ALA A 118 -22.06 4.52 4.92
C ALA A 118 -22.32 5.99 5.31
N LEU A 119 -21.31 6.70 5.83
CA LEU A 119 -21.47 8.09 6.26
C LEU A 119 -21.36 9.12 5.14
N PHE A 120 -20.46 8.89 4.19
CA PHE A 120 -20.06 9.88 3.18
C PHE A 120 -20.52 9.49 1.77
N GLY A 121 -20.99 8.26 1.59
CA GLY A 121 -21.59 7.74 0.37
C GLY A 121 -20.72 8.03 -0.86
N PRO A 122 -21.32 8.60 -1.93
CA PRO A 122 -20.60 8.94 -3.14
C PRO A 122 -19.40 9.88 -2.93
N GLY A 123 -19.38 10.68 -1.86
CA GLY A 123 -18.27 11.60 -1.56
C GLY A 123 -16.97 10.89 -1.17
N TYR A 124 -17.07 9.85 -0.34
CA TYR A 124 -15.90 9.01 -0.03
C TYR A 124 -15.51 8.15 -1.23
N LEU A 125 -16.49 7.56 -1.93
CA LEU A 125 -16.23 6.73 -3.11
C LEU A 125 -15.51 7.52 -4.23
N LYS A 126 -15.92 8.77 -4.48
CA LYS A 126 -15.22 9.68 -5.40
C LYS A 126 -13.80 9.95 -4.95
N SER A 127 -13.60 10.24 -3.67
CA SER A 127 -12.27 10.49 -3.11
C SER A 127 -11.35 9.28 -3.25
N ALA A 128 -11.88 8.08 -2.97
CA ALA A 128 -11.16 6.81 -3.14
C ALA A 128 -10.79 6.55 -4.60
N ASN A 129 -11.72 6.76 -5.55
CA ASN A 129 -11.44 6.60 -6.98
C ASN A 129 -10.42 7.61 -7.50
N TYR A 130 -10.48 8.86 -7.03
CA TYR A 130 -9.50 9.89 -7.36
C TYR A 130 -8.11 9.50 -6.87
N CYS A 131 -8.01 9.10 -5.60
CA CYS A 131 -6.75 8.72 -4.99
C CYS A 131 -6.18 7.40 -5.55
N ASP A 132 -7.01 6.44 -5.96
CA ASP A 132 -6.57 5.26 -6.71
C ASP A 132 -5.95 5.65 -8.06
N CYS A 133 -6.57 6.59 -8.79
CA CYS A 133 -6.00 7.13 -10.02
C CYS A 133 -4.66 7.81 -9.77
N MET A 134 -4.59 8.73 -8.80
CA MET A 134 -3.36 9.45 -8.47
C MET A 134 -2.22 8.52 -8.06
N MET A 135 -2.49 7.45 -7.31
CA MET A 135 -1.44 6.50 -6.91
C MET A 135 -0.94 5.61 -8.06
N LYS A 136 -1.70 5.49 -9.17
CA LYS A 136 -1.26 4.78 -10.38
C LYS A 136 -0.30 5.59 -11.24
N GLU A 137 -0.30 6.91 -11.07
CA GLU A 137 0.64 7.83 -11.74
C GLU A 137 2.03 7.82 -11.09
N VAL A 138 2.16 7.22 -9.90
CA VAL A 138 3.44 7.09 -9.18
C VAL A 138 4.09 5.76 -9.54
N ALA A 139 5.33 5.81 -10.03
CA ALA A 139 6.10 4.59 -10.32
C ALA A 139 6.34 3.78 -9.05
N ASP A 140 6.36 2.45 -9.15
CA ASP A 140 6.54 1.56 -7.99
C ASP A 140 7.85 1.83 -7.24
N THR A 141 8.92 2.18 -7.96
CA THR A 141 10.22 2.56 -7.39
C THR A 141 10.17 3.81 -6.52
N ASP A 142 9.25 4.74 -6.82
CA ASP A 142 9.04 5.95 -6.03
C ASP A 142 8.01 5.70 -4.92
N LEU A 143 7.05 4.80 -5.15
CA LEU A 143 6.02 4.43 -4.17
C LEU A 143 6.62 3.76 -2.92
N VAL A 144 7.61 2.88 -3.10
CA VAL A 144 8.31 2.23 -1.97
C VAL A 144 9.21 3.19 -1.19
N ASN A 145 9.36 4.44 -1.64
CA ASN A 145 10.00 5.51 -0.88
C ASN A 145 8.98 6.63 -0.61
N PRO A 146 8.35 6.67 0.59
CA PRO A 146 7.25 7.59 0.88
C PRO A 146 7.55 9.06 0.58
N LYS A 147 8.80 9.50 0.80
CA LYS A 147 9.21 10.89 0.53
C LYS A 147 9.22 11.17 -0.97
N LYS A 148 9.82 10.27 -1.77
CA LYS A 148 9.82 10.40 -3.23
C LYS A 148 8.41 10.31 -3.80
N GLY A 149 7.60 9.36 -3.35
CA GLY A 149 6.21 9.24 -3.77
C GLY A 149 5.41 10.52 -3.51
N LEU A 150 5.57 11.14 -2.34
CA LEU A 150 4.95 12.44 -2.04
C LEU A 150 5.44 13.54 -2.98
N GLU A 151 6.75 13.65 -3.21
CA GLU A 151 7.30 14.65 -4.13
C GLU A 151 6.77 14.49 -5.55
N VAL A 152 6.61 13.25 -6.03
CA VAL A 152 6.01 12.96 -7.34
C VAL A 152 4.57 13.47 -7.36
N ILE A 153 3.77 13.13 -6.36
CA ILE A 153 2.37 13.55 -6.26
C ILE A 153 2.24 15.09 -6.27
N GLU A 154 3.09 15.79 -5.51
CA GLU A 154 3.10 17.25 -5.45
C GLU A 154 3.48 17.91 -6.78
N LYS A 155 4.31 17.24 -7.57
CA LYS A 155 4.78 17.70 -8.89
C LYS A 155 3.93 17.18 -10.05
N LEU A 156 2.86 16.41 -9.79
CA LEU A 156 2.00 15.91 -10.85
C LEU A 156 1.34 17.08 -11.61
N PRO A 157 1.36 17.06 -12.95
CA PRO A 157 0.74 18.12 -13.75
C PRO A 157 -0.73 18.31 -13.39
N SER A 158 -1.20 19.56 -13.44
CA SER A 158 -2.61 19.88 -13.20
C SER A 158 -3.56 19.18 -14.19
N SER A 159 -3.08 18.88 -15.40
CA SER A 159 -3.80 18.08 -16.39
C SER A 159 -4.04 16.64 -15.92
N THR A 160 -3.07 16.02 -15.25
CA THR A 160 -3.19 14.67 -14.68
C THR A 160 -4.19 14.67 -13.54
N GLN A 161 -4.12 15.65 -12.64
CA GLN A 161 -5.07 15.80 -11.53
C GLN A 161 -6.52 15.94 -12.06
N LYS A 162 -6.75 16.83 -13.03
CA LYS A 162 -8.07 17.00 -13.66
C LYS A 162 -8.56 15.74 -14.37
N THR A 163 -7.65 14.99 -14.99
CA THR A 163 -7.99 13.71 -15.63
C THR A 163 -8.44 12.70 -14.58
N CYS A 164 -7.71 12.57 -13.47
CA CYS A 164 -8.10 11.71 -12.36
C CYS A 164 -9.42 12.15 -11.72
N GLU A 165 -9.69 13.45 -11.57
CA GLU A 165 -10.96 13.95 -11.06
C GLU A 165 -12.13 13.53 -11.95
N ARG A 166 -11.99 13.68 -13.27
CA ARG A 166 -13.01 13.29 -14.25
C ARG A 166 -13.25 11.78 -14.20
N LEU A 167 -12.19 10.97 -14.25
CA LEU A 167 -12.30 9.51 -14.19
C LEU A 167 -12.92 9.04 -12.87
N ALA A 168 -12.56 9.68 -11.76
CA ALA A 168 -13.13 9.38 -10.46
C ALA A 168 -14.63 9.65 -10.43
N GLN A 169 -15.08 10.78 -10.98
CA GLN A 169 -16.49 11.13 -11.10
C GLN A 169 -17.25 10.07 -11.91
N GLU A 170 -16.78 9.76 -13.13
CA GLU A 170 -17.41 8.79 -14.02
C GLU A 170 -17.51 7.40 -13.38
N LYS A 171 -16.44 6.95 -12.70
CA LYS A 171 -16.41 5.65 -12.02
C LYS A 171 -17.36 5.62 -10.83
N THR A 172 -17.40 6.68 -10.02
CA THR A 172 -18.33 6.79 -8.88
C THR A 172 -19.77 6.77 -9.34
N GLU A 173 -20.13 7.51 -10.39
CA GLU A 173 -21.49 7.51 -10.93
C GLU A 173 -21.92 6.12 -11.39
N ARG A 174 -21.04 5.39 -12.09
CA ARG A 174 -21.31 4.01 -12.50
C ARG A 174 -21.51 3.08 -11.30
N GLN A 175 -20.66 3.18 -10.29
CA GLN A 175 -20.75 2.34 -9.09
C GLN A 175 -22.05 2.60 -8.31
N VAL A 176 -22.41 3.87 -8.11
CA VAL A 176 -23.67 4.25 -7.45
C VAL A 176 -24.89 3.81 -8.26
N ALA A 177 -24.84 3.91 -9.59
CA ALA A 177 -25.92 3.47 -10.46
C ALA A 177 -26.12 1.94 -10.42
N ASN A 178 -25.04 1.17 -10.27
CA ASN A 178 -25.11 -0.29 -10.16
C ASN A 178 -25.63 -0.72 -8.78
N GLN A 179 -25.20 -0.06 -7.70
CA GLN A 179 -25.69 -0.35 -6.33
C GLN A 179 -27.20 -0.11 -6.16
N LYS A 180 -27.84 0.73 -6.99
CA LYS A 180 -29.29 0.97 -6.96
C LYS A 180 -30.13 -0.07 -7.71
N LYS A 181 -29.48 -0.95 -8.46
CA LYS A 181 -30.15 -2.01 -9.24
C LYS A 181 -30.20 -3.34 -8.49
N ASP A 182 -29.44 -3.46 -7.41
CA ASP A 182 -29.40 -4.59 -6.49
C ASP A 182 -30.31 -4.30 -5.28
#